data_AF-A0AA96LBB6-F1
#
_entry.id   AF-A0AA96LBB6-F1
#
_cell.length_a   1.000
_cell.length_b   1.000
_cell.length_c   1.000
_cell.angle_alpha   90.00
_cell.angle_beta   90.00
_cell.angle_gamma   90.00
#
_symmetry.space_group_name_H-M   'P 1'
#
loop_
_entity.id
_entity.type
_entity.pdbx_description
1 polymer ?
#
loop_
_entity_poly.entity_id
_entity_poly.type
_entity_poly.pdbx_seq_one_letter_code
_entity_poly.pdbx_strand_id
1 'polypeptide(L)'
;MSRPVFLGFLKVRTVLFSSTVFVGDNRAVIPQTLAIAVLREIPDFLGREGDYRDYPIFGLPVLRLGAEETDAVPRLPCNQSAPIKVGVVNITSISTSGVVQVGSTRVIDSEYRVKQFRQLLPLPEPQAPTTS
;
A
#
# COMPACT_ATOMS: atom_id res chain seq x y z
N MET A 1 14.75 13.42 19.85
CA MET A 1 15.87 14.19 19.28
C MET A 1 15.66 14.23 17.78
N SER A 2 15.38 15.39 17.19
CA SER A 2 15.22 15.51 15.73
C SER A 2 16.60 15.64 15.08
N ARG A 3 16.80 14.98 13.94
CA ARG A 3 18.08 14.96 13.22
C ARG A 3 18.02 15.88 12.01
N PRO A 4 19.08 16.67 11.73
CA PRO A 4 19.12 17.46 10.51
C PRO A 4 19.22 16.53 9.29
N VAL A 5 18.38 16.81 8.30
CA VAL A 5 18.33 16.11 7.02
C VAL A 5 18.85 17.06 5.93
N PHE A 6 19.88 16.64 5.20
CA PHE A 6 20.38 17.35 4.02
C PHE A 6 19.99 16.55 2.79
N LEU A 7 19.10 17.13 1.98
CA LEU A 7 18.62 16.55 0.74
C LEU A 7 19.17 17.38 -0.42
N GLY A 8 19.92 16.76 -1.32
CA GLY A 8 20.47 17.44 -2.50
C GLY A 8 19.36 17.82 -3.49
N PHE A 9 18.56 16.84 -3.90
CA PHE A 9 17.45 17.08 -4.82
C PHE A 9 16.36 16.01 -4.65
N LEU A 10 15.10 16.45 -4.56
CA LEU A 10 13.93 15.57 -4.57
C LEU A 10 12.99 15.99 -5.68
N LYS A 11 12.78 15.09 -6.64
CA LYS A 11 11.79 15.26 -7.71
C LYS A 11 10.76 14.16 -7.60
N VAL A 12 9.51 14.56 -7.47
CA VAL A 12 8.35 13.67 -7.53
C VAL A 12 7.48 14.18 -8.66
N ARG A 13 7.24 13.34 -9.68
CA ARG A 13 6.44 13.78 -10.84
C ARG A 13 4.95 13.70 -10.56
N THR A 14 4.50 12.68 -9.83
CA THR A 14 3.07 12.45 -9.59
C THR A 14 2.83 11.86 -8.20
N VAL A 15 1.78 12.33 -7.53
CA VAL A 15 1.30 11.81 -6.25
C VAL A 15 -0.21 11.61 -6.38
N LEU A 16 -0.68 10.38 -6.20
CA LEU A 16 -2.06 9.94 -6.52
C LEU A 16 -2.68 9.17 -5.37
N PHE A 17 -4.02 9.09 -5.34
CA PHE A 17 -4.80 8.26 -4.41
C PHE A 17 -4.32 8.34 -2.96
N SER A 18 -4.37 9.54 -2.37
CA SER A 18 -4.00 9.81 -0.97
C SER A 18 -2.53 9.50 -0.60
N SER A 19 -1.64 9.38 -1.58
CA SER A 19 -0.21 9.27 -1.32
C SER A 19 0.38 10.54 -0.72
N THR A 20 1.42 10.37 0.09
CA THR A 20 2.04 11.49 0.82
C THR A 20 3.57 11.42 0.72
N VAL A 21 4.20 12.59 0.64
CA VAL A 21 5.66 12.73 0.67
C VAL A 21 6.03 13.50 1.94
N PHE A 22 6.90 12.90 2.75
CA PHE A 22 7.43 13.53 3.95
C PHE A 22 8.92 13.83 3.80
N VAL A 23 9.31 15.04 4.20
CA VAL A 23 10.72 15.42 4.38
C VAL A 23 10.89 15.84 5.83
N GLY A 24 11.74 15.12 6.56
CA GLY A 24 11.94 15.27 7.99
C GLY A 24 11.50 14.05 8.80
N ASP A 25 11.48 14.25 10.11
CA ASP A 25 11.19 13.20 11.08
C ASP A 25 9.69 13.12 11.37
N ASN A 26 9.12 11.91 11.33
CA ASN A 26 7.73 11.66 11.73
C ASN A 26 7.67 10.76 12.95
N ARG A 27 6.63 10.95 13.76
CA ARG A 27 6.37 10.05 14.90
C ARG A 27 5.75 8.74 14.44
N ALA A 28 4.75 8.82 13.57
CA ALA A 28 4.04 7.67 13.06
C ALA A 28 3.57 7.95 11.63
N VAL A 29 3.59 6.92 10.79
CA VAL A 29 3.01 6.94 9.45
C VAL A 29 2.07 5.74 9.36
N ILE A 30 0.78 6.00 9.11
CA ILE A 30 -0.27 4.97 9.13
C ILE A 30 -1.03 4.98 7.81
N PRO A 31 -0.44 4.50 6.70
CA PRO A 31 -1.12 4.48 5.41
C PRO A 31 -2.17 3.37 5.38
N GLN A 32 -3.36 3.71 4.89
CA GLN A 32 -4.49 2.79 4.76
C GLN A 32 -5.07 2.85 3.34
N THR A 33 -5.31 1.68 2.75
CA THR A 33 -5.95 1.56 1.43
C THR A 33 -6.88 0.36 1.39
N LEU A 34 -8.12 0.61 0.94
CA LEU A 34 -9.09 -0.42 0.57
C LEU A 34 -9.52 -0.21 -0.89
N ALA A 35 -9.37 -1.22 -1.76
CA ALA A 35 -9.81 -1.12 -3.14
C ALA A 35 -10.56 -2.37 -3.63
N ILE A 36 -11.60 -2.14 -4.44
CA ILE A 36 -12.32 -3.18 -5.17
C ILE A 36 -12.10 -2.92 -6.67
N ALA A 37 -11.69 -3.94 -7.41
CA ALA A 37 -11.48 -3.87 -8.85
C ALA A 37 -12.32 -4.97 -9.53
N VAL A 38 -13.37 -4.54 -10.22
CA VAL A 38 -14.26 -5.42 -10.99
C VAL A 38 -13.91 -5.30 -12.47
N LEU A 39 -13.56 -6.42 -13.10
CA LEU A 39 -13.39 -6.48 -14.55
C LEU A 39 -14.47 -7.39 -15.16
N ARG A 40 -15.19 -6.88 -16.15
CA ARG A 40 -16.25 -7.63 -16.84
C ARG A 40 -16.00 -7.66 -18.33
N GLU A 41 -16.36 -8.78 -18.95
CA GLU A 41 -16.41 -8.91 -20.41
C GLU A 41 -17.65 -8.20 -21.00
N ILE A 42 -18.78 -8.25 -20.30
CA ILE A 42 -20.00 -7.50 -20.65
C ILE A 42 -20.18 -6.36 -19.63
N PRO A 43 -20.31 -5.09 -20.07
CA PRO A 43 -20.48 -3.94 -19.19
C PRO A 43 -21.93 -3.87 -18.70
N ASP A 44 -22.27 -4.73 -17.74
CA ASP A 44 -23.45 -4.55 -16.90
C ASP A 44 -23.02 -3.86 -15.59
N PHE A 45 -23.86 -3.01 -15.00
CA PHE A 45 -23.57 -2.28 -13.76
C PHE A 45 -24.73 -2.46 -12.78
N LEU A 46 -24.56 -3.32 -11.78
CA LEU A 46 -25.59 -3.69 -10.81
C LEU A 46 -25.78 -2.63 -9.71
N GLY A 47 -25.04 -1.51 -9.75
CA GLY A 47 -25.15 -0.37 -8.82
C GLY A 47 -24.68 -0.62 -7.38
N ARG A 48 -24.48 -1.88 -6.99
CA ARG A 48 -24.08 -2.33 -5.64
C ARG A 48 -22.65 -2.91 -5.55
N GLU A 49 -21.83 -2.69 -6.56
CA GLU A 49 -20.56 -3.41 -6.78
C GLU A 49 -19.34 -2.84 -6.07
N GLY A 50 -19.54 -1.89 -5.15
CA GLY A 50 -18.46 -1.19 -4.44
C GLY A 50 -18.56 -1.26 -2.93
N ASP A 51 -19.50 -2.03 -2.36
CA ASP A 51 -19.65 -2.12 -0.93
C ASP A 51 -18.59 -3.05 -0.32
N TYR A 52 -17.71 -2.50 0.51
CA TYR A 52 -16.70 -3.29 1.22
C TYR A 52 -17.33 -4.32 2.16
N ARG A 53 -18.56 -4.10 2.64
CA ARG A 53 -19.28 -5.02 3.53
C ARG A 53 -19.63 -6.34 2.85
N ASP A 54 -19.72 -6.35 1.52
CA ASP A 54 -20.03 -7.56 0.75
C ASP A 54 -18.84 -8.54 0.68
N TYR A 55 -17.67 -8.10 1.14
CA TYR A 55 -16.44 -8.89 1.03
C TYR A 55 -15.74 -9.03 2.38
N PRO A 56 -15.70 -10.27 2.94
CA PRO A 56 -15.11 -10.53 4.26
C PRO A 56 -13.68 -10.02 4.40
N ILE A 57 -12.92 -10.01 3.30
CA ILE A 57 -11.52 -9.56 3.32
C ILE A 57 -11.35 -8.16 3.88
N PHE A 58 -12.34 -7.26 3.79
CA PHE A 58 -12.22 -5.89 4.32
C PHE A 58 -12.59 -5.78 5.81
N GLY A 59 -13.22 -6.80 6.39
CA GLY A 59 -13.58 -6.86 7.81
C GLY A 59 -12.69 -7.76 8.67
N LEU A 60 -11.81 -8.58 8.06
CA LEU A 60 -10.91 -9.45 8.82
C LEU A 60 -9.95 -8.62 9.68
N PRO A 61 -9.64 -9.01 10.93
CA PRO A 61 -8.64 -8.32 11.73
C PRO A 61 -7.25 -8.42 11.07
N VAL A 62 -6.46 -7.35 11.15
CA VAL A 62 -5.05 -7.39 10.71
C VAL A 62 -4.26 -8.24 11.72
N LEU A 63 -3.58 -9.27 11.23
CA LEU A 63 -2.61 -10.00 12.03
C LEU A 63 -1.40 -9.12 12.25
N ARG A 64 -1.39 -8.38 13.36
CA ARG A 64 -0.19 -7.72 13.84
C ARG A 64 0.66 -8.78 14.52
N LEU A 65 1.91 -8.93 14.09
CA LEU A 65 2.90 -9.61 14.91
C LEU A 65 2.85 -8.90 16.27
N GLY A 66 2.58 -9.67 17.33
CA GLY A 66 2.66 -9.14 18.69
C GLY A 66 4.03 -8.48 18.85
N ALA A 67 4.10 -7.45 19.69
CA ALA A 67 5.38 -6.99 20.20
C ALA A 67 5.93 -8.09 21.11
N GLU A 68 6.33 -9.23 20.56
CA GLU A 68 7.19 -10.16 21.24
C GLU A 68 8.41 -9.33 21.63
N GLU A 69 8.56 -9.19 22.94
CA GLU A 69 9.66 -8.52 23.58
C GLU A 69 10.92 -8.98 22.85
N THR A 70 11.60 -8.02 22.24
CA THR A 70 12.85 -8.28 21.56
C THR A 70 13.75 -8.92 22.62
N ASP A 71 14.02 -10.23 22.51
CA ASP A 71 15.20 -10.83 23.11
C ASP A 71 16.31 -9.81 22.93
N ALA A 72 16.82 -9.30 24.05
CA ALA A 72 17.55 -8.05 24.12
C ALA A 72 18.88 -8.15 23.35
N VAL A 73 18.82 -8.14 22.03
CA VAL A 73 19.96 -7.91 21.16
C VAL A 73 20.32 -6.46 21.42
N PRO A 74 21.50 -6.17 22.00
CA PRO A 74 21.92 -4.80 22.19
C PRO A 74 22.06 -4.16 20.81
N ARG A 75 21.03 -3.41 20.40
CA ARG A 75 21.12 -2.53 19.24
C ARG A 75 22.05 -1.40 19.64
N LEU A 76 23.35 -1.57 19.42
CA LEU A 76 24.31 -0.47 19.55
C LEU A 76 23.88 0.61 18.55
N PRO A 77 23.46 1.79 19.02
CA PRO A 77 23.02 2.83 18.12
C PRO A 77 24.28 3.55 17.62
N CYS A 78 24.94 3.01 16.60
CA CYS A 78 26.26 3.50 16.17
C CYS A 78 26.21 4.92 15.57
N ASN A 79 25.03 5.53 15.44
CA ASN A 79 24.89 6.76 14.70
C ASN A 79 23.68 7.62 15.11
N GLN A 80 23.50 7.90 16.40
CA GLN A 80 22.38 8.74 16.88
C GLN A 80 22.49 10.21 16.44
N SER A 81 23.70 10.68 16.11
CA SER A 81 23.97 12.11 15.94
C SER A 81 24.43 12.54 14.55
N ALA A 82 24.72 11.64 13.60
CA ALA A 82 25.08 12.11 12.25
C ALA A 82 23.86 12.66 11.50
N PRO A 83 24.04 13.69 10.67
CA PRO A 83 23.00 14.14 9.76
C PRO A 83 22.63 13.03 8.75
N ILE A 84 21.35 12.96 8.39
CA ILE A 84 20.91 12.12 7.26
C ILE A 84 21.23 12.90 5.98
N LYS A 85 22.16 12.40 5.17
CA LYS A 85 22.52 13.01 3.88
C LYS A 85 21.97 12.16 2.75
N VAL A 86 21.04 12.73 1.99
CA VAL A 86 20.44 12.11 0.81
C VAL A 86 20.85 12.93 -0.42
N GLY A 87 21.39 12.26 -1.44
CA GLY A 87 21.81 12.90 -2.68
C GLY A 87 20.61 13.32 -3.53
N VAL A 88 20.36 12.56 -4.59
CA VAL A 88 19.28 12.83 -5.55
C VAL A 88 18.25 11.72 -5.49
N VAL A 89 16.98 12.09 -5.29
CA VAL A 89 15.83 11.19 -5.31
C VAL A 89 14.91 11.63 -6.43
N ASN A 90 14.63 10.72 -7.37
CA ASN A 90 13.74 10.97 -8.49
C ASN A 90 12.64 9.89 -8.51
N ILE A 91 11.41 10.33 -8.37
CA ILE A 91 10.23 9.49 -8.20
C ILE A 91 9.26 9.78 -9.33
N THR A 92 8.98 8.74 -10.12
CA THR A 92 8.05 8.85 -11.25
C THR A 92 6.61 9.00 -10.80
N SER A 93 6.17 8.22 -9.82
CA SER A 93 4.82 8.34 -9.26
C SER A 93 4.75 7.66 -7.91
N ILE A 94 3.85 8.14 -7.05
CA ILE A 94 3.44 7.49 -5.80
C ILE A 94 1.93 7.38 -5.85
N SER A 95 1.39 6.22 -5.50
CA SER A 95 -0.05 5.97 -5.55
C SER A 95 -0.52 5.10 -4.39
N THR A 96 -1.83 5.12 -4.17
CA THR A 96 -2.56 4.13 -3.37
C THR A 96 -2.17 4.13 -1.89
N SER A 97 -2.24 5.31 -1.28
CA SER A 97 -1.71 5.64 0.06
C SER A 97 -0.23 5.31 0.24
N GLY A 98 0.52 5.23 -0.87
CA GLY A 98 1.98 5.11 -0.82
C GLY A 98 2.61 6.32 -0.11
N VAL A 99 3.62 6.06 0.71
CA VAL A 99 4.34 7.10 1.45
C VAL A 99 5.81 7.06 1.06
N VAL A 100 6.33 8.22 0.70
CA VAL A 100 7.78 8.44 0.55
C VAL A 100 8.24 9.32 1.69
N GLN A 101 9.32 8.91 2.36
CA GLN A 101 9.90 9.71 3.42
C GLN A 101 11.41 9.86 3.28
N VAL A 102 11.88 11.10 3.45
CA VAL A 102 13.28 11.45 3.58
C VAL A 102 13.51 11.99 5.00
N GLY A 103 13.94 11.13 5.92
CA GLY A 103 14.13 11.44 7.34
C GLY A 103 13.95 10.19 8.20
N SER A 104 13.59 10.36 9.48
CA SER A 104 13.37 9.24 10.40
C SER A 104 11.90 9.06 10.77
N THR A 105 11.44 7.81 10.94
CA THR A 105 10.12 7.50 11.51
C THR A 105 10.22 6.46 12.58
N ARG A 106 9.50 6.68 13.68
CA ARG A 106 9.47 5.74 14.81
C ARG A 106 8.56 4.54 14.54
N VAL A 107 7.38 4.75 13.97
CA VAL A 107 6.38 3.70 13.73
C VAL A 107 5.80 3.82 12.34
N ILE A 108 5.76 2.71 11.61
CA ILE A 108 4.98 2.59 10.38
C ILE A 108 4.00 1.44 10.60
N ASP A 109 2.69 1.72 10.57
CA ASP A 109 1.62 0.72 10.64
C ASP A 109 0.79 0.82 9.37
N SER A 110 0.89 -0.14 8.47
CA SER A 110 0.31 -0.06 7.14
C SER A 110 -0.77 -1.11 6.95
N GLU A 111 -1.92 -0.70 6.41
CA GLU A 111 -2.99 -1.61 6.02
C GLU A 111 -3.37 -1.43 4.55
N TYR A 112 -3.28 -2.52 3.79
CA TYR A 112 -3.61 -2.53 2.37
C TYR A 112 -4.46 -3.76 2.05
N ARG A 113 -5.66 -3.54 1.51
CA ARG A 113 -6.57 -4.62 1.10
C ARG A 113 -7.12 -4.34 -0.27
N VAL A 114 -6.95 -5.29 -1.18
CA VAL A 114 -7.49 -5.20 -2.53
C VAL A 114 -8.21 -6.49 -2.91
N LYS A 115 -9.43 -6.34 -3.39
CA LYS A 115 -10.19 -7.42 -4.01
C LYS A 115 -10.29 -7.17 -5.51
N GLN A 116 -9.68 -8.05 -6.29
CA GLN A 116 -9.84 -8.04 -7.75
C GLN A 116 -10.59 -9.29 -8.19
N PHE A 117 -11.61 -9.14 -9.03
CA PHE A 117 -12.32 -10.26 -9.63
C PHE A 117 -12.70 -9.99 -11.08
N ARG A 118 -12.73 -11.08 -11.87
CA ARG A 118 -13.05 -11.07 -13.30
C ARG A 118 -14.34 -11.84 -13.53
N GLN A 119 -15.24 -11.27 -14.32
CA GLN A 119 -16.45 -11.91 -14.81
C GLN A 119 -16.28 -12.15 -16.31
N LEU A 120 -16.06 -13.42 -16.66
CA LEU A 120 -15.81 -13.88 -18.02
C LEU A 120 -17.02 -14.65 -18.52
N LEU A 121 -17.25 -14.66 -19.83
CA LEU A 121 -18.26 -15.50 -20.44
C LEU A 121 -17.91 -16.99 -20.27
N PRO A 122 -18.94 -17.87 -20.17
CA PRO A 122 -18.72 -19.31 -20.24
C PRO A 122 -18.09 -19.66 -21.59
N LEU A 123 -17.17 -20.63 -21.62
CA LEU A 123 -16.75 -21.22 -22.88
C LEU A 123 -17.96 -21.86 -23.58
N PRO A 124 -18.03 -21.83 -24.92
CA PRO A 124 -19.03 -22.60 -25.65
C PRO A 124 -18.91 -24.07 -25.25
N GLU A 125 -19.99 -24.66 -24.77
CA GLU A 125 -20.04 -26.10 -24.51
C GLU A 125 -19.83 -26.86 -25.84
N PRO A 126 -19.04 -27.95 -25.86
CA PRO A 126 -18.96 -28.81 -27.03
C PRO A 126 -20.37 -29.30 -27.38
N GLN A 127 -20.85 -28.99 -28.60
CA GLN A 127 -22.14 -29.51 -29.06
C GLN A 127 -22.08 -31.04 -29.03
N ALA A 128 -22.92 -31.66 -28.20
CA ALA A 128 -23.09 -33.10 -28.21
C ALA A 128 -23.52 -33.51 -29.62
N PRO A 129 -22.92 -34.56 -30.22
CA PRO A 129 -23.31 -35.00 -31.56
C PRO A 129 -24.79 -35.37 -31.54
N THR A 130 -25.58 -34.63 -32.31
CA THR A 130 -26.97 -34.99 -32.62
C THR A 130 -26.96 -36.31 -33.38
N THR A 131 -27.27 -37.41 -32.67
CA THR A 131 -27.55 -38.69 -33.30
C THR A 131 -28.89 -38.58 -34.01
N SER A 132 -28.83 -38.46 -35.34
CA SER A 132 -29.97 -38.58 -36.26
C SER A 132 -30.41 -40.03 -36.43
#